data_AF-A0A239IN51-F1
#
_entry.id   AF-A0A239IN51-F1
#
_cell.length_a   1.000
_cell.length_b   1.000
_cell.length_c   1.000
_cell.angle_alpha   90.00
_cell.angle_beta   90.00
_cell.angle_gamma   90.00
#
_symmetry.space_group_name_H-M   'P 1'
#
loop_
_entity.id
_entity.type
_entity.pdbx_description
1 polymer ?
#
loop_
_entity_poly.entity_id
_entity_poly.type
_entity_poly.pdbx_seq_one_letter_code
_entity_poly.pdbx_strand_id
1 'polypeptide(L)'
;PTRTERHRQDLFAETHWTDVDRASFDEAWQAECDAMAAQTRTQIIYLVTGLLLPVWGKLPDDHVQVWRLTSDDGQSLLGRLIPAPLVERIASAFGIAAHVEIDLGARVEHVRTSGEIMPIGALRLKRALVAGDQRLELLDWKPEALPHLKAAGCFTEIIQHRTRLFVPPSRALEILARITD
;
A
#
# COMPACT_ATOMS: atom_id res chain seq x y z
N PRO A 1 -19.79 -10.37 -5.65
CA PRO A 1 -20.71 -10.52 -4.49
C PRO A 1 -20.24 -9.96 -3.12
N THR A 2 -18.93 -9.77 -2.89
CA THR A 2 -18.34 -9.51 -1.57
C THR A 2 -18.23 -8.03 -1.19
N ARG A 3 -18.68 -7.14 -2.06
CA ARG A 3 -18.74 -5.70 -1.82
C ARG A 3 -20.15 -5.21 -2.13
N THR A 4 -20.71 -4.46 -1.20
CA THR A 4 -22.01 -3.80 -1.40
C THR A 4 -21.77 -2.36 -1.79
N GLU A 5 -22.16 -1.99 -3.01
CA GLU A 5 -22.17 -0.60 -3.46
C GLU A 5 -23.60 -0.16 -3.74
N ARG A 6 -23.90 1.11 -3.46
CA ARG A 6 -25.19 1.71 -3.75
C ARG A 6 -25.00 2.72 -4.87
N HIS A 7 -25.66 2.47 -5.99
CA HIS A 7 -25.65 3.36 -7.16
C HIS A 7 -27.02 3.97 -7.35
N ARG A 8 -27.08 5.21 -7.83
CA ARG A 8 -28.34 5.87 -8.22
C ARG A 8 -28.83 5.23 -9.51
N GLN A 9 -30.13 4.94 -9.61
CA GLN A 9 -30.67 4.12 -10.70
C GLN A 9 -30.45 4.70 -12.10
N ASP A 10 -30.49 6.02 -12.23
CA ASP A 10 -30.28 6.73 -13.49
C ASP A 10 -28.86 6.56 -14.06
N LEU A 11 -27.86 6.28 -13.21
CA LEU A 11 -26.49 5.99 -13.67
C LEU A 11 -26.43 4.74 -14.56
N PHE A 12 -27.35 3.80 -14.39
CA PHE A 12 -27.40 2.61 -15.24
C PHE A 12 -27.82 2.91 -16.68
N ALA A 13 -28.50 4.02 -16.93
CA ALA A 13 -28.90 4.43 -18.28
C ALA A 13 -27.70 4.79 -19.18
N GLU A 14 -26.57 5.17 -18.58
CA GLU A 14 -25.32 5.49 -19.28
C GLU A 14 -24.40 4.27 -19.45
N THR A 15 -24.89 3.07 -19.09
CA THR A 15 -24.12 1.83 -19.10
C THR A 15 -24.72 0.77 -20.03
N HIS A 16 -23.99 -0.32 -20.27
CA HIS A 16 -24.47 -1.46 -21.05
C HIS A 16 -25.23 -2.50 -20.21
N TRP A 17 -25.63 -2.17 -18.98
CA TRP A 17 -26.42 -3.08 -18.16
C TRP A 17 -27.82 -3.22 -18.73
N THR A 18 -28.34 -4.44 -18.71
CA THR A 18 -29.68 -4.76 -19.20
C THR A 18 -30.47 -5.44 -18.10
N ASP A 19 -31.78 -5.23 -18.10
CA ASP A 19 -32.66 -5.90 -17.17
C ASP A 19 -32.64 -7.42 -17.41
N VAL A 20 -32.58 -8.17 -16.33
CA VAL A 20 -32.57 -9.64 -16.33
C VAL A 20 -33.65 -10.13 -15.39
N ASP A 21 -34.28 -11.25 -15.72
CA ASP A 21 -35.24 -11.88 -14.84
C ASP A 21 -34.55 -12.47 -13.59
N ARG A 22 -35.33 -12.67 -12.54
CA ARG A 22 -34.81 -13.14 -11.26
C ARG A 22 -34.13 -14.50 -11.35
N ALA A 23 -34.66 -15.44 -12.14
CA ALA A 23 -34.11 -16.80 -12.19
C ALA A 23 -32.72 -16.79 -12.86
N SER A 24 -32.58 -16.07 -13.97
CA SER A 24 -31.30 -15.89 -14.64
C SER A 24 -30.28 -15.13 -13.77
N PHE A 25 -30.73 -14.13 -13.00
CA PHE A 25 -29.86 -13.44 -12.02
C PHE A 25 -29.39 -14.39 -10.91
N ASP A 26 -30.31 -15.14 -10.31
CA ASP A 26 -30.01 -16.06 -9.20
C ASP A 26 -29.00 -17.13 -9.66
N GLU A 27 -29.15 -17.68 -10.88
CA GLU A 27 -28.20 -18.63 -11.46
C GLU A 27 -26.80 -18.01 -11.66
N ALA A 28 -26.73 -16.84 -12.30
CA ALA A 28 -25.46 -16.15 -12.55
C ALA A 28 -24.77 -15.71 -11.24
N TRP A 29 -25.54 -15.25 -10.26
CA TRP A 29 -25.06 -14.88 -8.93
C TRP A 29 -24.50 -16.08 -8.17
N GLN A 30 -25.19 -17.21 -8.20
CA GLN A 30 -24.72 -18.43 -7.55
C GLN A 30 -23.42 -18.93 -8.21
N ALA A 31 -23.36 -18.91 -9.54
CA ALA A 31 -22.14 -19.26 -10.28
C ALA A 31 -20.95 -18.35 -9.88
N GLU A 32 -21.17 -17.04 -9.72
CA GLU A 32 -20.14 -16.11 -9.24
C GLU A 32 -19.74 -16.40 -7.78
N CYS A 33 -20.70 -16.71 -6.90
CA CYS A 33 -20.43 -17.08 -5.52
C CYS A 33 -19.61 -18.36 -5.42
N ASP A 34 -19.95 -19.39 -6.20
CA ASP A 34 -19.23 -20.67 -6.21
C ASP A 34 -17.81 -20.50 -6.76
N ALA A 35 -17.65 -19.72 -7.84
CA ALA A 35 -16.35 -19.38 -8.40
C ALA A 35 -15.48 -18.59 -7.40
N MET A 36 -16.08 -17.71 -6.61
CA MET A 36 -15.38 -16.95 -5.57
C MET A 36 -15.04 -17.81 -4.35
N ALA A 37 -15.93 -18.71 -3.94
CA ALA A 37 -15.68 -19.64 -2.83
C ALA A 37 -14.50 -20.57 -3.11
N ALA A 38 -14.28 -20.93 -4.38
CA ALA A 38 -13.10 -21.66 -4.81
C ALA A 38 -11.79 -20.84 -4.76
N GLN A 39 -11.87 -19.51 -4.65
CA GLN A 39 -10.72 -18.62 -4.62
C GLN A 39 -10.35 -18.24 -3.18
N THR A 40 -9.42 -18.98 -2.59
CA THR A 40 -8.82 -18.58 -1.30
C THR A 40 -7.86 -17.42 -1.51
N ARG A 41 -8.11 -16.28 -0.84
CA ARG A 41 -7.15 -15.16 -0.77
C ARG A 41 -6.39 -15.24 0.54
N THR A 42 -5.07 -15.35 0.43
CA THR A 42 -4.18 -15.26 1.60
C THR A 42 -3.63 -13.85 1.70
N GLN A 43 -3.69 -13.26 2.89
CA GLN A 43 -3.09 -11.97 3.20
C GLN A 43 -2.23 -12.10 4.44
N ILE A 44 -1.08 -11.44 4.43
CA ILE A 44 -0.21 -11.36 5.60
C ILE A 44 -0.47 -10.02 6.28
N ILE A 45 -0.78 -10.09 7.57
CA ILE A 45 -0.91 -8.91 8.44
C ILE A 45 0.10 -9.01 9.58
N TYR A 46 0.60 -7.86 10.03
CA TYR A 46 1.57 -7.79 11.11
C TYR A 46 0.93 -7.16 12.32
N LEU A 47 1.00 -7.86 13.45
CA LEU A 47 0.34 -7.48 14.69
C LEU A 47 1.39 -7.36 15.81
N VAL A 48 1.47 -6.19 16.44
CA VAL A 48 2.24 -6.02 17.68
C VAL A 48 1.34 -6.38 18.85
N THR A 49 1.72 -7.40 19.61
CA THR A 49 0.97 -7.92 20.77
C THR A 49 1.76 -7.75 22.07
N GLY A 50 1.08 -7.91 23.22
CA GLY A 50 1.70 -7.84 24.54
C GLY A 50 1.34 -6.56 25.31
N LEU A 51 2.22 -6.12 26.22
CA LEU A 51 2.03 -4.87 26.96
C LEU A 51 2.28 -3.68 26.04
N LEU A 52 1.22 -3.14 25.42
CA LEU A 52 1.33 -2.06 24.43
C LEU A 52 1.58 -0.67 25.05
N LEU A 53 1.03 -0.39 26.23
CA LEU A 53 1.12 0.93 26.86
C LEU A 53 2.57 1.41 27.11
N PRO A 54 3.49 0.58 27.64
CA PRO A 54 4.86 1.02 27.90
C PRO A 54 5.66 1.35 26.62
N VAL A 55 5.16 0.92 25.46
CA VAL A 55 5.90 0.94 24.19
C VAL A 55 5.16 1.69 23.10
N TRP A 56 4.08 2.38 23.47
CA TRP A 56 3.18 3.09 22.58
C TRP A 56 3.89 4.10 21.68
N GLY A 57 4.87 4.84 22.24
CA GLY A 57 5.67 5.81 21.50
C GLY A 57 6.67 5.21 20.50
N LYS A 58 6.80 3.88 20.43
CA LYS A 58 7.61 3.18 19.42
C LYS A 58 6.78 2.70 18.23
N LEU A 59 5.45 2.76 18.34
CA LEU A 59 4.55 2.37 17.27
C LEU A 59 4.26 3.59 16.39
N PRO A 60 3.85 3.38 15.12
CA PRO A 60 3.55 4.48 14.21
C PRO A 60 2.45 5.38 14.79
N ASP A 61 2.37 6.67 14.46
CA ASP A 61 1.30 7.53 15.01
C ASP A 61 -0.01 7.42 14.21
N ASP A 62 0.05 6.84 13.02
CA ASP A 62 -1.09 6.57 12.14
C ASP A 62 -1.85 5.29 12.55
N HIS A 63 -3.18 5.34 12.48
CA HIS A 63 -4.05 4.19 12.80
C HIS A 63 -3.88 3.65 14.24
N VAL A 64 -4.34 4.45 15.21
CA VAL A 64 -4.29 4.16 16.66
C VAL A 64 -5.46 3.26 17.09
N GLN A 65 -5.53 2.05 16.52
CA GLN A 65 -6.60 1.07 16.80
C GLN A 65 -6.02 -0.23 17.33
N VAL A 66 -6.69 -0.81 18.33
CA VAL A 66 -6.37 -2.15 18.85
C VAL A 66 -7.34 -3.15 18.26
N TRP A 67 -6.80 -4.20 17.65
CA TRP A 67 -7.52 -5.25 16.97
C TRP A 67 -7.53 -6.51 17.80
N ARG A 68 -8.67 -7.21 17.77
CA ARG A 68 -8.78 -8.60 18.24
C ARG A 68 -8.92 -9.50 17.01
N LEU A 69 -7.97 -10.41 16.84
CA LEU A 69 -8.04 -11.46 15.84
C LEU A 69 -8.42 -12.76 16.55
N THR A 70 -9.37 -13.50 15.99
CA THR A 70 -9.75 -14.83 16.47
C THR A 70 -9.53 -15.80 15.32
N SER A 71 -8.68 -16.80 15.57
CA SER A 71 -8.41 -17.89 14.64
C SER A 71 -9.47 -18.99 14.79
N ASP A 72 -9.63 -19.82 13.75
CA ASP A 72 -10.60 -20.92 13.72
C ASP A 72 -10.33 -21.98 14.80
N ASP A 73 -9.10 -22.07 15.29
CA ASP A 73 -8.71 -22.91 16.44
C ASP A 73 -9.07 -22.31 17.81
N GLY A 74 -9.73 -21.14 17.82
CA GLY A 74 -10.16 -20.43 19.03
C GLY A 74 -9.09 -19.55 19.67
N GLN A 75 -7.87 -19.46 19.10
CA GLN A 75 -6.86 -18.54 19.61
C GLN A 75 -7.30 -17.09 19.38
N SER A 76 -7.24 -16.25 20.43
CA SER A 76 -7.52 -14.82 20.33
C SER A 76 -6.26 -13.99 20.59
N LEU A 77 -5.87 -13.17 19.61
CA LEU A 77 -4.75 -12.24 19.70
C LEU A 77 -5.28 -10.81 19.81
N LEU A 78 -4.74 -10.03 20.75
CA LEU A 78 -5.04 -8.61 20.89
C LEU A 78 -3.77 -7.80 20.64
N GLY A 79 -3.84 -6.83 19.73
CA GLY A 79 -2.66 -6.08 19.34
C GLY A 79 -2.94 -4.88 18.44
N ARG A 80 -1.88 -4.21 18.00
CA ARG A 80 -1.96 -3.13 17.02
C ARG A 80 -1.45 -3.60 15.66
N LEU A 81 -2.22 -3.36 14.61
CA LEU A 81 -1.76 -3.63 13.24
C LEU A 81 -0.67 -2.63 12.86
N ILE A 82 0.37 -3.13 12.22
CA ILE A 82 1.44 -2.30 11.66
C ILE A 82 1.62 -2.61 10.17
N PRO A 83 1.92 -1.61 9.34
CA PRO A 83 2.31 -1.83 7.96
C PRO A 83 3.55 -2.72 7.87
N ALA A 84 3.57 -3.64 6.90
CA ALA A 84 4.72 -4.52 6.64
C ALA A 84 6.06 -3.76 6.56
N PRO A 85 6.14 -2.58 5.92
CA PRO A 85 7.39 -1.84 5.83
C PRO A 85 7.99 -1.38 7.17
N LEU A 86 7.20 -1.39 8.24
CA LEU A 86 7.62 -0.92 9.56
C LEU A 86 8.04 -2.04 10.50
N VAL A 87 7.82 -3.31 10.12
CA VAL A 87 8.05 -4.47 10.98
C VAL A 87 9.49 -4.54 11.46
N GLU A 88 10.47 -4.40 10.56
CA GLU A 88 11.89 -4.50 10.92
C GLU A 88 12.34 -3.38 11.86
N ARG A 89 11.93 -2.13 11.56
CA ARG A 89 12.22 -0.97 12.41
C ARG A 89 11.64 -1.17 13.81
N ILE A 90 10.39 -1.60 13.89
CA ILE A 90 9.69 -1.82 15.16
C ILE A 90 10.34 -2.98 15.91
N ALA A 91 10.59 -4.11 15.25
CA ALA A 91 11.28 -5.27 15.84
C ALA A 91 12.66 -4.89 16.40
N SER A 92 13.46 -4.12 15.64
CA SER A 92 14.75 -3.61 16.10
C SER A 92 14.61 -2.70 17.32
N ALA A 93 13.59 -1.84 17.37
CA ALA A 93 13.31 -1.00 18.55
C ALA A 93 12.92 -1.82 19.80
N PHE A 94 12.57 -3.10 19.62
CA PHE A 94 12.32 -4.09 20.67
C PHE A 94 13.49 -5.06 20.91
N GLY A 95 14.61 -4.93 20.20
CA GLY A 95 15.73 -5.87 20.27
C GLY A 95 15.41 -7.24 19.67
N ILE A 96 14.38 -7.33 18.82
CA ILE A 96 13.97 -8.55 18.13
C ILE A 96 14.63 -8.55 16.75
N ALA A 97 15.36 -9.63 16.45
CA ALA A 97 15.82 -9.88 15.09
C ALA A 97 14.64 -10.41 14.26
N ALA A 98 14.04 -9.54 13.46
CA ALA A 98 13.02 -9.90 12.48
C ALA A 98 13.44 -9.38 11.12
N HIS A 99 13.24 -10.20 10.09
CA HIS A 99 13.41 -9.81 8.70
C HIS A 99 12.12 -10.08 7.95
N VAL A 100 11.65 -9.09 7.20
CA VAL A 100 10.46 -9.22 6.38
C VAL A 100 10.81 -8.79 4.97
N GLU A 101 10.62 -9.71 4.02
CA GLU A 101 10.70 -9.35 2.62
C GLU A 101 9.49 -8.47 2.29
N ILE A 102 9.74 -7.18 2.16
CA ILE A 102 8.72 -6.19 1.85
C ILE A 102 8.76 -5.97 0.34
N ASP A 103 7.66 -6.30 -0.33
CA ASP A 103 7.53 -6.05 -1.76
C ASP A 103 7.60 -4.53 -2.07
N LEU A 104 8.11 -4.20 -3.25
CA LEU A 104 8.27 -2.81 -3.68
C LEU A 104 6.93 -2.05 -3.69
N GLY A 105 5.84 -2.73 -4.05
CA GLY A 105 4.49 -2.20 -4.04
C GLY A 105 4.06 -1.72 -2.65
N ALA A 106 4.22 -2.55 -1.64
CA ALA A 106 3.91 -2.24 -0.25
C ALA A 106 4.73 -1.05 0.27
N ARG A 107 6.01 -0.94 -0.10
CA ARG A 107 6.84 0.23 0.25
C ARG A 107 6.31 1.51 -0.39
N VAL A 108 5.99 1.47 -1.69
CA VAL A 108 5.47 2.63 -2.44
C VAL A 108 4.10 3.04 -1.92
N GLU A 109 3.23 2.06 -1.62
CA GLU A 109 1.93 2.28 -1.00
C GLU A 109 2.06 2.96 0.37
N HIS A 110 2.96 2.46 1.21
CA HIS A 110 3.22 3.03 2.53
C HIS A 110 3.71 4.49 2.43
N VAL A 111 4.66 4.78 1.54
CA VAL A 111 5.09 6.18 1.28
C VAL A 111 3.91 7.02 0.82
N ARG A 112 3.06 6.49 -0.08
CA ARG A 112 1.92 7.22 -0.63
C ARG A 112 0.81 7.48 0.38
N THR A 113 0.63 6.65 1.40
CA THR A 113 -0.46 6.78 2.39
C THR A 113 0.01 7.48 3.67
N SER A 114 1.13 7.06 4.25
CA SER A 114 1.68 7.64 5.50
C SER A 114 2.48 8.92 5.24
N GLY A 115 3.16 9.02 4.09
CA GLY A 115 4.14 10.08 3.83
C GLY A 115 5.50 9.86 4.49
N GLU A 116 5.67 8.74 5.19
CA GLU A 116 6.95 8.32 5.72
C GLU A 116 7.95 8.08 4.58
N ILE A 117 9.21 8.45 4.81
CA ILE A 117 10.29 8.26 3.82
C ILE A 117 10.80 6.83 3.94
N MET A 118 10.82 6.10 2.82
CA MET A 118 11.28 4.71 2.80
C MET A 118 12.53 4.55 1.92
N PRO A 119 13.51 3.71 2.33
CA PRO A 119 14.59 3.30 1.45
C PRO A 119 14.07 2.43 0.30
N ILE A 120 14.60 2.67 -0.90
CA ILE A 120 14.29 1.95 -2.14
C ILE A 120 15.64 1.73 -2.85
N GLY A 121 16.23 0.56 -2.63
CA GLY A 121 17.62 0.28 -2.99
C GLY A 121 18.58 1.23 -2.26
N ALA A 122 19.48 1.88 -3.01
CA ALA A 122 20.39 2.91 -2.49
C ALA A 122 19.77 4.31 -2.38
N LEU A 123 18.52 4.50 -2.84
CA LEU A 123 17.80 5.77 -2.83
C LEU A 123 16.79 5.80 -1.70
N ARG A 124 16.17 6.97 -1.48
CA ARG A 124 14.99 7.11 -0.64
C ARG A 124 13.81 7.67 -1.41
N LEU A 125 12.62 7.18 -1.11
CA LEU A 125 11.37 7.61 -1.71
C LEU A 125 10.54 8.39 -0.68
N LYS A 126 10.02 9.54 -1.09
CA LYS A 126 9.22 10.44 -0.26
C LYS A 126 7.95 10.85 -1.00
N ARG A 127 6.85 11.02 -0.26
CA ARG A 127 5.67 11.73 -0.76
C ARG A 127 5.86 13.24 -0.59
N ALA A 128 5.71 13.99 -1.68
CA ALA A 128 5.89 15.43 -1.71
C ALA A 128 4.66 16.11 -2.32
N LEU A 129 4.14 17.13 -1.64
CA LEU A 129 3.12 18.02 -2.20
C LEU A 129 3.81 19.09 -3.06
N VAL A 130 3.49 19.14 -4.35
CA VAL A 130 4.03 20.11 -5.31
C VAL A 130 2.87 20.66 -6.12
N ALA A 131 2.67 21.98 -6.08
CA ALA A 131 1.62 22.68 -6.83
C ALA A 131 0.21 22.08 -6.64
N GLY A 132 -0.10 21.56 -5.44
CA GLY A 132 -1.39 20.93 -5.13
C GLY A 132 -1.43 19.42 -5.39
N ASP A 133 -0.44 18.86 -6.07
CA ASP A 133 -0.38 17.44 -6.41
C ASP A 133 0.53 16.65 -5.48
N GLN A 134 0.07 15.48 -5.03
CA GLN A 134 0.88 14.52 -4.27
C GLN A 134 1.75 13.71 -5.23
N ARG A 135 3.07 13.82 -5.08
CA ARG A 135 4.05 13.19 -5.96
C ARG A 135 5.00 12.30 -5.20
N LEU A 136 5.56 11.33 -5.91
CA LEU A 136 6.64 10.47 -5.40
C LEU A 136 7.98 11.08 -5.82
N GLU A 137 8.77 11.51 -4.83
CA GLU A 137 10.07 12.14 -4.98
C GLU A 137 11.18 11.16 -4.61
N LEU A 138 12.21 11.09 -5.46
CA LEU A 138 13.45 10.38 -5.19
C LEU A 138 14.46 11.32 -4.53
N LEU A 139 15.06 10.84 -3.45
CA LEU A 139 16.10 11.50 -2.69
C LEU A 139 17.42 10.74 -2.81
N ASP A 140 18.51 11.42 -2.48
CA ASP A 140 19.89 10.89 -2.45
C ASP A 140 20.41 10.32 -3.78
N TRP A 141 19.77 10.68 -4.90
CA TRP A 141 20.32 10.40 -6.22
C TRP A 141 21.52 11.30 -6.49
N LYS A 142 22.51 10.75 -7.19
CA LYS A 142 23.72 11.48 -7.58
C LYS A 142 23.48 12.22 -8.91
N PRO A 143 23.99 13.46 -9.09
CA PRO A 143 23.82 14.22 -10.34
C PRO A 143 24.23 13.45 -11.60
N GLU A 144 25.27 12.63 -11.51
CA GLU A 144 25.79 11.82 -12.62
C GLU A 144 24.83 10.72 -13.04
N ALA A 145 23.95 10.25 -12.14
CA ALA A 145 22.92 9.25 -12.43
C ALA A 145 21.67 9.86 -13.09
N LEU A 146 21.55 11.19 -13.14
CA LEU A 146 20.35 11.86 -13.64
C LEU A 146 19.96 11.48 -15.07
N PRO A 147 20.88 11.39 -16.05
CA PRO A 147 20.53 10.95 -17.40
C PRO A 147 19.93 9.55 -17.42
N HIS A 148 20.49 8.63 -16.62
CA HIS A 148 19.99 7.26 -16.50
C HIS A 148 18.62 7.21 -15.83
N LEU A 149 18.42 7.95 -14.74
CA LEU A 149 17.12 8.04 -14.04
C LEU A 149 16.03 8.63 -14.95
N LYS A 150 16.37 9.64 -15.76
CA LYS A 150 15.44 10.19 -16.77
C LYS A 150 15.14 9.20 -17.89
N ALA A 151 16.15 8.47 -18.39
CA ALA A 151 15.94 7.39 -19.35
C ALA A 151 15.05 6.29 -18.77
N ALA A 152 15.13 6.07 -17.45
CA ALA A 152 14.24 5.20 -16.70
C ALA A 152 12.83 5.80 -16.45
N GLY A 153 12.48 6.96 -17.02
CA GLY A 153 11.14 7.52 -16.93
C GLY A 153 10.87 8.41 -15.70
N CYS A 154 11.88 8.67 -14.87
CA CYS A 154 11.80 9.74 -13.87
C CYS A 154 11.79 11.11 -14.58
N PHE A 155 11.20 12.11 -13.93
CA PHE A 155 11.18 13.48 -14.44
C PHE A 155 11.65 14.46 -13.37
N THR A 156 12.10 15.63 -13.80
CA THR A 156 12.63 16.66 -12.89
C THR A 156 11.82 17.93 -12.95
N GLU A 157 11.72 18.61 -11.82
CA GLU A 157 11.25 20.00 -11.76
C GLU A 157 12.21 20.84 -10.92
N ILE A 158 12.25 22.15 -11.21
CA ILE A 158 12.99 23.12 -10.41
C ILE A 158 12.03 23.76 -9.43
N ILE A 159 12.19 23.48 -8.14
CA ILE A 159 11.32 23.97 -7.06
C ILE A 159 12.22 24.58 -6.00
N GLN A 160 11.94 25.83 -5.59
CA GLN A 160 12.79 26.57 -4.64
C GLN A 160 14.27 26.57 -5.04
N HIS A 161 14.56 26.82 -6.32
CA HIS A 161 15.91 26.84 -6.90
C HIS A 161 16.67 25.50 -6.82
N ARG A 162 15.99 24.38 -6.58
CA ARG A 162 16.60 23.05 -6.54
C ARG A 162 15.96 22.13 -7.57
N THR A 163 16.78 21.35 -8.28
CA THR A 163 16.32 20.25 -9.11
C THR A 163 15.84 19.12 -8.21
N ARG A 164 14.56 18.79 -8.31
CA ARG A 164 13.93 17.66 -7.61
C ARG A 164 13.54 16.61 -8.65
N LEU A 165 13.67 15.33 -8.28
CA LEU A 165 13.45 14.19 -9.16
C LEU A 165 12.22 13.42 -8.69
N PHE A 166 11.32 13.12 -9.61
CA PHE A 166 10.03 12.50 -9.32
C PHE A 166 9.79 11.28 -10.20
N VAL A 167 8.90 10.41 -9.72
CA VAL A 167 8.44 9.22 -10.44
C VAL A 167 6.95 9.39 -10.79
N PRO A 168 6.53 9.17 -12.05
CA PRO A 168 5.12 9.18 -12.43
C PRO A 168 4.31 8.14 -11.62
N PRO A 169 3.22 8.54 -10.92
CA PRO A 169 2.47 7.62 -10.04
C PRO A 169 1.94 6.37 -10.74
N SER A 170 1.46 6.50 -11.99
CA SER A 170 0.90 5.40 -12.78
C SER A 170 1.92 4.33 -13.19
N ARG A 171 3.22 4.68 -13.20
CA ARG A 171 4.32 3.78 -13.59
C ARG A 171 5.36 3.62 -12.49
N ALA A 172 5.00 3.99 -11.26
CA ALA A 172 5.97 4.06 -10.16
C ALA A 172 6.66 2.72 -9.91
N LEU A 173 5.90 1.62 -9.85
CA LEU A 173 6.46 0.30 -9.58
C LEU A 173 7.42 -0.16 -10.67
N GLU A 174 7.03 -0.03 -11.93
CA GLU A 174 7.86 -0.38 -13.10
C GLU A 174 9.18 0.40 -13.10
N ILE A 175 9.10 1.71 -12.90
CA ILE A 175 10.27 2.59 -12.93
C ILE A 175 11.19 2.33 -11.73
N LEU A 176 10.61 2.20 -10.54
CA LEU A 176 11.37 1.96 -9.32
C LEU A 176 12.08 0.62 -9.36
N ALA A 177 11.42 -0.46 -9.83
CA ALA A 177 12.05 -1.77 -9.98
C ALA A 177 13.29 -1.66 -10.87
N ARG A 178 13.17 -1.03 -12.05
CA ARG A 178 14.27 -0.87 -13.00
C ARG A 178 15.48 -0.10 -12.45
N ILE A 179 15.31 0.83 -11.52
CA ILE A 179 16.41 1.64 -10.98
C ILE A 179 16.97 1.08 -9.66
N THR A 180 16.36 0.04 -9.11
CA THR A 180 16.83 -0.63 -7.88
C THR A 180 17.38 -2.03 -8.09
N ASP A 181 17.12 -2.64 -9.24
CA ASP A 181 17.82 -3.83 -9.72
C ASP A 181 19.30 -3.52 -10.01
#